data_AF-A0A9E0UFQ7-F1
#
_entry.id   AF-A0A9E0UFQ7-F1
#
_cell.length_a   1.000
_cell.length_b   1.000
_cell.length_c   1.000
_cell.angle_alpha   90.00
_cell.angle_beta   90.00
_cell.angle_gamma   90.00
#
_symmetry.space_group_name_H-M   'P 1'
#
loop_
_entity.id
_entity.type
_entity.pdbx_description
1 polymer ?
#
loop_
_entity_poly.entity_id
_entity_poly.type
_entity_poly.pdbx_seq_one_letter_code
_entity_poly.pdbx_strand_id
1 'polypeptide(L)' 'TSPVEEVLSDGVEGVLFDFFEPLQLAERALAILHEPEVGLGGLARRKVVESFDYQAVIRPRWLSWLGFE' A
#
# COMPACT_ATOMS: atom_id res chain seq x y z
N THR A 1 10.16 5.19 -2.70
CA THR A 1 10.04 6.23 -3.74
C THR A 1 8.73 6.95 -3.52
N SER A 2 8.67 8.27 -3.74
CA SER A 2 7.56 9.10 -3.29
C SER A 2 6.15 8.58 -3.64
N PRO A 3 5.86 8.08 -4.86
CA PRO A 3 4.52 7.57 -5.18
C PRO A 3 4.10 6.33 -4.37
N VAL A 4 5.07 5.53 -3.90
CA VAL A 4 4.79 4.33 -3.09
C VAL A 4 4.51 4.73 -1.64
N GLU A 5 5.22 5.74 -1.13
CA GLU A 5 5.04 6.26 0.23
C GLU A 5 3.68 6.96 0.43
N GLU A 6 3.05 7.42 -0.65
CA GLU A 6 1.68 7.95 -0.63
C GLU A 6 0.62 6.85 -0.38
N VAL A 7 0.94 5.58 -0.70
CA VAL A 7 -0.01 4.46 -0.64
C VAL A 7 0.32 3.49 0.50
N LEU A 8 1.57 3.46 0.95
CA LEU A 8 2.06 2.50 1.92
C LEU A 8 2.96 3.17 2.96
N SER A 9 2.73 2.86 4.23
CA SER A 9 3.59 3.28 5.33
C SER A 9 4.49 2.11 5.74
N ASP A 10 5.80 2.36 5.77
CA ASP A 10 6.80 1.34 6.09
C ASP A 10 6.56 0.71 7.47
N GLY A 11 6.56 -0.62 7.51
CA GLY A 11 6.29 -1.44 8.69
C GLY A 11 4.83 -1.50 9.14
N VAL A 12 3.88 -0.89 8.41
CA VAL A 12 2.45 -0.90 8.78
C VAL A 12 1.63 -1.76 7.83
N GLU A 13 1.64 -1.43 6.54
CA GLU A 13 0.94 -2.22 5.51
C GLU A 13 1.90 -3.01 4.63
N GLY A 14 3.19 -2.74 4.73
CA GLY A 14 4.26 -3.47 4.08
C GLY A 14 5.60 -2.88 4.44
N VAL A 15 6.66 -3.41 3.85
CA VAL A 15 8.03 -2.97 4.11
C VAL A 15 8.58 -2.33 2.86
N LEU A 16 9.14 -1.13 3.01
CA LEU A 16 9.81 -0.40 1.95
C LEU A 16 11.27 -0.85 1.82
N PHE A 17 11.81 -0.65 0.62
CA PHE A 17 13.21 -0.82 0.30
C PHE A 17 13.61 0.25 -0.72
N ASP A 18 14.91 0.52 -0.83
CA ASP A 18 15.43 1.42 -1.85
C ASP A 18 15.32 0.78 -3.23
N PHE A 19 14.71 1.49 -4.17
CA PHE A 19 14.48 1.03 -5.53
C PHE A 19 15.77 0.62 -6.25
N PHE A 20 16.90 1.23 -5.91
CA PHE A 20 18.19 0.92 -6.54
C PHE A 20 18.97 -0.19 -5.83
N GLU A 21 18.43 -0.78 -4.75
CA GLU A 21 19.09 -1.82 -3.96
C GLU A 21 18.30 -3.15 -4.00
N PRO A 22 18.41 -3.94 -5.07
CA PRO A 22 17.62 -5.17 -5.24
C PRO A 22 17.98 -6.27 -4.21
N LEU A 23 19.18 -6.23 -3.62
CA LEU A 23 19.53 -7.15 -2.53
C LEU A 23 18.74 -6.85 -1.26
N GLN A 24 18.47 -5.57 -0.99
CA GLN A 24 17.65 -5.17 0.15
C GLN A 24 16.21 -5.71 0.02
N LEU A 25 15.65 -5.75 -1.19
CA LEU A 25 14.35 -6.40 -1.44
C LEU A 25 14.37 -7.87 -0.99
N ALA A 26 15.39 -8.62 -1.40
CA ALA A 26 15.51 -10.04 -1.04
C ALA A 26 15.63 -10.23 0.48
N GLU A 27 16.44 -9.39 1.15
CA GLU A 27 16.60 -9.42 2.61
C GLU A 27 15.28 -9.14 3.34
N ARG A 28 14.54 -8.09 2.93
CA ARG A 28 13.24 -7.76 3.55
C ARG A 28 12.20 -8.84 3.32
N ALA A 29 12.15 -9.42 2.11
CA ALA A 29 11.22 -10.51 1.80
C ALA A 29 11.52 -11.76 2.66
N LEU A 30 12.80 -12.13 2.79
CA LEU A 30 13.20 -13.26 3.63
C LEU A 30 12.88 -13.02 5.11
N ALA A 31 13.10 -11.79 5.62
CA ALA A 31 12.75 -11.44 6.99
C ALA A 31 11.26 -11.67 7.28
N ILE A 32 10.37 -11.21 6.39
CA ILE A 32 8.92 -11.41 6.53
C ILE A 32 8.53 -12.89 6.49
N LEU A 33 9.21 -13.69 5.65
CA LEU A 33 8.93 -15.14 5.55
C LEU A 33 9.41 -15.90 6.80
N HIS A 34 10.50 -15.46 7.43
CA HIS A 34 11.05 -16.08 8.64
C HIS A 34 10.29 -15.68 9.90
N GLU A 35 9.89 -14.41 10.00
CA GLU A 35 9.11 -13.88 11.12
C GLU A 35 7.86 -13.19 10.55
N PRO A 36 6.77 -13.95 10.31
CA PRO A 36 5.57 -13.39 9.72
C PRO A 36 4.99 -12.27 10.61
N GLU A 37 5.02 -11.04 10.11
CA GLU A 37 4.35 -9.92 10.76
C GLU A 37 2.83 -10.12 10.69
N VAL A 38 2.26 -10.46 11.84
CA VAL A 38 0.83 -10.70 11.98
C VAL A 38 0.07 -9.43 11.64
N GLY A 39 -0.75 -9.51 10.59
CA GLY A 39 -1.67 -8.43 10.22
C GLY A 39 -1.19 -7.54 9.10
N LEU A 40 0.06 -7.65 8.62
CA LEU A 40 0.61 -6.82 7.55
C LEU A 40 -0.31 -6.80 6.31
N GLY A 41 -0.64 -7.98 5.78
CA GLY A 41 -1.55 -8.11 4.63
C GLY A 41 -3.00 -7.69 4.93
N GLY A 42 -3.45 -7.82 6.18
CA GLY A 42 -4.79 -7.39 6.60
C GLY A 42 -4.91 -5.87 6.66
N LEU A 43 -3.89 -5.20 7.20
CA LEU A 43 -3.77 -3.74 7.24
C LEU A 43 -3.65 -3.18 5.83
N ALA A 44 -2.83 -3.80 4.97
CA ALA A 44 -2.76 -3.46 3.55
C ALA A 44 -4.11 -3.56 2.86
N ARG A 45 -4.82 -4.68 3.02
CA ARG A 45 -6.13 -4.88 2.43
C ARG A 45 -7.14 -3.83 2.91
N ARG A 46 -7.14 -3.55 4.21
CA ARG A 46 -8.02 -2.54 4.80
C ARG A 46 -7.77 -1.16 4.19
N LYS A 47 -6.53 -0.69 4.16
CA LYS A 47 -6.14 0.61 3.59
C LYS A 47 -6.55 0.75 2.13
N VAL A 48 -6.33 -0.32 1.34
CA VAL A 48 -6.71 -0.32 -0.09
C VAL A 48 -8.21 -0.15 -0.26
N VAL A 49 -9.03 -0.89 0.49
CA VAL A 49 -10.50 -0.80 0.40
C VAL A 49 -10.99 0.56 0.89
N GLU A 50 -10.49 1.04 2.04
CA GLU A 50 -10.92 2.32 2.63
C GLU A 50 -10.55 3.54 1.77
N SER A 51 -9.40 3.49 1.09
CA SER A 51 -8.86 4.65 0.35
C SER A 51 -9.10 4.60 -1.15
N PHE A 52 -9.26 3.39 -1.73
CA PHE A 52 -9.23 3.19 -3.18
C PHE A 52 -10.33 2.28 -3.71
N ASP A 53 -11.35 1.93 -2.92
CA ASP A 53 -12.50 1.20 -3.46
C ASP A 53 -13.14 1.97 -4.63
N TYR A 54 -13.33 1.30 -5.75
CA TYR A 54 -13.80 1.95 -6.97
C TYR A 54 -15.20 2.54 -6.80
N GLN A 55 -16.12 1.77 -6.22
CA GLN A 55 -17.53 2.16 -6.15
C GLN A 55 -17.77 3.20 -5.05
N ALA A 56 -17.15 2.99 -3.89
CA ALA A 56 -17.36 3.81 -2.70
C ALA A 56 -16.47 5.06 -2.65
N VAL A 57 -15.28 5.04 -3.27
CA VAL A 57 -14.29 6.13 -3.11
C VAL A 57 -13.89 6.76 -4.44
N ILE A 58 -13.34 5.98 -5.36
CA ILE A 58 -12.72 6.52 -6.58
C ILE A 58 -13.78 7.10 -7.52
N ARG A 59 -14.82 6.32 -7.88
CA ARG A 59 -15.87 6.77 -8.80
C ARG A 59 -16.58 8.04 -8.31
N PRO A 60 -17.04 8.15 -7.05
CA PRO A 60 -17.66 9.38 -6.54
C PRO A 60 -16.72 10.58 -6.58
N ARG A 61 -15.43 10.41 -6.20
CA ARG A 61 -14.43 11.48 -6.27
C ARG A 61 -14.22 11.98 -7.70
N TRP A 62 -14.14 11.06 -8.67
CA TRP A 62 -13.98 11.41 -10.07
C TRP A 62 -15.21 12.12 -10.65
N LEU A 63 -16.42 11.66 -10.32
CA LEU A 63 -17.65 12.33 -10.75
C LEU A 63 -17.72 13.76 -10.21
N SER A 64 -17.46 13.93 -8.91
CA SER A 64 -17.39 15.25 -8.28
C SER A 64 -16.34 16.15 -8.93
N TRP A 65 -15.14 15.63 -9.20
CA TRP A 65 -14.07 16.38 -9.87
C TRP A 65 -14.44 16.81 -11.30
N LEU A 66 -15.20 15.98 -12.02
CA LEU A 66 -15.70 16.28 -13.36
C LEU A 66 -16.96 17.17 -13.37
N GLY A 67 -17.52 17.50 -12.20
CA GLY A 67 -18.75 18.29 -12.08
C GLY A 67 -20.04 17.51 -12.30
N PHE A 68 -20.00 16.18 -12.19
CA PHE A 68 -21.20 15.35 -12.11
C PHE A 68 -21.59 15.19 -10.63
N GLU A 69 -22.71 15.78 -10.24
CA GLU A 69 -23.36 15.54 -8.94
C GLU A 69 -24.39 14.40 -9.04
#